data_AF-B7BEI6-F1
#
_entry.id   AF-B7BEI6-F1
#
_cell.length_a   1.000
_cell.length_b   1.000
_cell.length_c   1.000
_cell.angle_alpha   90.00
_cell.angle_beta   90.00
_cell.angle_gamma   90.00
#
_symmetry.space_group_name_H-M   'P 1'
#
loop_
_entity.id
_entity.type
_entity.pdbx_description
1 polymer ?
#
loop_
_entity_poly.entity_id
_entity_poly.type
_entity_poly.pdbx_seq_one_letter_code
_entity_poly.pdbx_strand_id
1 'polypeptide(L)'
;MHDLHSVEAKIDMNNTEGIMYVVAHPTTTPLDKDNRIYTMRNAVPYWAKGGAIKTPDGKSGTAIAPDGADKNTEIDNDTQYGRGIGTLRPTNYYQYDIWTEKEKNDLRGPFNHDSWKRMEDLRYNDPGLKKSNNSYYGQNLIRPVDLSVADSIRCWYMWPHYKVFVPDPTKTQDFQGGETPWYIYRSAEVYLMLAECYYWKGDMANEAAMLNVVRERAGAEPLNGTVGIADVLAERARELYYEENRHVELVRISYLYAKTGKACEALDGRVYKLDNISGPGGIGTNCKDTGVNFYFDWVSVKNNFFNKGVKIPNGEYRMSVHHILWPIPETAITSNTGGVINQNIGYPGAENNLEPLKVEPIDPDI
;
A
#
# COMPACT_ATOMS: atom_id res chain seq x y z
N MET A 1 -10.01 15.55 -13.42
CA MET A 1 -9.31 14.44 -12.75
C MET A 1 -8.03 15.00 -12.15
N HIS A 2 -7.71 14.68 -10.89
CA HIS A 2 -6.38 14.95 -10.33
C HIS A 2 -5.40 13.99 -11.00
N ASP A 3 -4.99 14.35 -12.20
CA ASP A 3 -4.19 13.47 -13.04
C ASP A 3 -2.72 13.83 -12.91
N LEU A 4 -2.10 13.35 -11.83
CA LEU A 4 -0.63 13.35 -11.64
C LEU A 4 -0.03 11.95 -11.87
N HIS A 5 -0.88 10.96 -12.16
CA HIS A 5 -0.53 9.55 -12.07
C HIS A 5 -0.76 8.76 -13.37
N SER A 6 -1.47 9.32 -14.35
CA SER A 6 -1.48 8.76 -15.71
C SER A 6 -0.08 8.77 -16.33
N VAL A 7 0.06 8.05 -17.44
CA VAL A 7 1.29 8.04 -18.21
C VAL A 7 1.58 9.44 -18.74
N GLU A 8 0.56 10.09 -19.29
CA GLU A 8 0.58 11.43 -19.88
C GLU A 8 0.99 12.48 -18.85
N ALA A 9 0.40 12.45 -17.65
CA ALA A 9 0.72 13.39 -16.60
C ALA A 9 2.15 13.26 -16.08
N LYS A 10 2.70 12.04 -16.01
CA LYS A 10 4.06 11.81 -15.52
C LYS A 10 5.14 12.22 -16.51
N ILE A 11 4.82 12.29 -17.81
CA ILE A 11 5.75 12.73 -18.86
C ILE A 11 5.54 14.20 -19.28
N ASP A 12 4.47 14.84 -18.81
CA ASP A 12 4.22 16.25 -19.06
C ASP A 12 5.37 17.09 -18.48
N MET A 13 6.01 17.91 -19.31
CA MET A 13 7.10 18.80 -18.88
C MET A 13 6.64 19.87 -17.88
N ASN A 14 5.34 20.13 -17.79
CA ASN A 14 4.76 21.02 -16.77
C ASN A 14 4.58 20.34 -15.41
N ASN A 15 4.74 19.02 -15.32
CA ASN A 15 4.71 18.31 -14.05
C ASN A 15 6.01 18.56 -13.28
N THR A 16 5.93 19.48 -12.32
CA THR A 16 7.07 19.85 -11.47
C THR A 16 7.22 18.97 -10.23
N GLU A 17 6.40 17.94 -10.06
CA GLU A 17 6.52 17.06 -8.90
C GLU A 17 7.59 15.99 -9.07
N GLY A 18 7.83 15.54 -10.31
CA GLY A 18 8.84 14.53 -10.61
C GLY A 18 10.26 14.95 -10.27
N ILE A 19 10.93 14.18 -9.40
CA ILE A 19 12.38 14.34 -9.14
C ILE A 19 13.15 13.17 -9.77
N MET A 20 12.67 11.94 -9.59
CA MET A 20 13.28 10.73 -10.14
C MET A 20 12.21 9.70 -10.48
N TYR A 21 12.38 9.01 -11.62
CA TYR A 21 11.44 8.02 -12.12
C TYR A 21 12.13 6.71 -12.50
N VAL A 22 11.39 5.61 -12.37
CA VAL A 22 11.62 4.42 -13.22
C VAL A 22 11.21 4.78 -14.65
N VAL A 23 12.06 4.47 -15.62
CA VAL A 23 11.78 4.71 -17.04
C VAL A 23 11.11 3.48 -17.65
N ALA A 24 9.82 3.58 -17.97
CA ALA A 24 9.09 2.60 -18.77
C ALA A 24 8.04 3.32 -19.60
N HIS A 25 8.03 3.08 -20.91
CA HIS A 25 7.06 3.70 -21.81
C HIS A 25 6.78 2.80 -23.02
N PRO A 26 5.51 2.64 -23.44
CA PRO A 26 5.11 1.68 -24.48
C PRO A 26 5.86 1.80 -25.82
N THR A 27 6.47 2.96 -26.12
CA THR A 27 7.14 3.25 -27.40
C THR A 27 8.66 3.26 -27.34
N THR A 28 9.29 3.24 -26.16
CA THR A 28 10.76 3.34 -26.01
C THR A 28 11.39 2.09 -25.40
N THR A 29 10.57 1.13 -24.95
CA THR A 29 11.03 -0.12 -24.36
C THR A 29 11.42 -1.13 -25.45
N PRO A 30 12.61 -1.76 -25.37
CA PRO A 30 12.96 -2.88 -26.24
C PRO A 30 11.91 -4.00 -26.19
N LEU A 31 11.47 -4.47 -27.36
CA LEU A 31 10.40 -5.47 -27.52
C LEU A 31 10.69 -6.83 -26.85
N ASP A 32 11.92 -7.08 -26.39
CA ASP A 32 12.38 -8.32 -25.78
C ASP A 32 12.24 -8.36 -24.25
N LYS A 33 11.74 -7.30 -23.60
CA LYS A 33 11.55 -7.24 -22.14
C LYS A 33 10.17 -6.74 -21.75
N ASP A 34 9.52 -7.46 -20.84
CA ASP A 34 8.24 -7.04 -20.24
C ASP A 34 8.51 -6.05 -19.10
N ASN A 35 8.41 -4.74 -19.40
CA ASN A 35 8.54 -3.66 -18.42
C ASN A 35 7.19 -3.15 -17.91
N ARG A 36 6.10 -3.91 -18.11
CA ARG A 36 4.78 -3.54 -17.61
C ARG A 36 4.77 -3.52 -16.10
N ILE A 37 4.07 -2.54 -15.55
CA ILE A 37 3.71 -2.57 -14.13
C ILE A 37 2.43 -3.40 -13.96
N TYR A 38 2.46 -4.35 -13.04
CA TYR A 38 1.30 -5.20 -12.74
C TYR A 38 0.41 -4.59 -11.64
N THR A 39 0.25 -3.27 -11.61
CA THR A 39 -0.53 -2.57 -10.57
C THR A 39 -2.00 -2.96 -10.59
N MET A 40 -2.65 -2.99 -11.77
CA MET A 40 -4.06 -3.39 -11.84
C MET A 40 -4.21 -4.83 -11.36
N ARG A 41 -3.37 -5.74 -11.84
CA ARG A 41 -3.39 -7.15 -11.44
C ARG A 41 -3.31 -7.32 -9.94
N ASN A 42 -2.41 -6.61 -9.28
CA ASN A 42 -2.19 -6.81 -7.85
C ASN A 42 -3.18 -6.06 -6.96
N ALA A 43 -3.55 -4.83 -7.32
CA ALA A 43 -4.33 -3.93 -6.49
C ALA A 43 -5.85 -4.04 -6.70
N VAL A 44 -6.31 -4.25 -7.94
CA VAL A 44 -7.74 -4.31 -8.25
C VAL A 44 -8.33 -5.62 -7.68
N PRO A 45 -9.56 -5.60 -7.12
CA PRO A 45 -10.20 -6.81 -6.64
C PRO A 45 -10.29 -7.89 -7.71
N TYR A 46 -10.32 -9.16 -7.27
CA TYR A 46 -10.47 -10.31 -8.15
C TYR A 46 -11.92 -10.46 -8.64
N TRP A 47 -12.41 -9.47 -9.39
CA TRP A 47 -13.77 -9.44 -9.91
C TRP A 47 -14.01 -10.55 -10.95
N ALA A 48 -13.03 -10.88 -11.78
CA ALA A 48 -13.16 -11.94 -12.78
C ALA A 48 -13.06 -13.38 -12.21
N LYS A 49 -13.14 -13.54 -10.88
CA LYS A 49 -13.04 -14.84 -10.18
C LYS A 49 -14.32 -15.66 -10.33
N GLY A 50 -14.68 -16.05 -11.54
CA GLY A 50 -15.78 -16.99 -11.85
C GLY A 50 -16.93 -16.99 -10.84
N GLY A 51 -17.16 -18.12 -10.18
CA GLY A 51 -18.26 -18.30 -9.23
C GLY A 51 -18.21 -17.50 -7.91
N ALA A 52 -17.21 -16.65 -7.68
CA ALA A 52 -17.18 -15.77 -6.50
C ALA A 52 -17.99 -14.49 -6.71
N ILE A 53 -18.15 -14.04 -7.95
CA ILE A 53 -19.06 -12.93 -8.28
C ILE A 53 -20.32 -13.52 -8.89
N LYS A 54 -21.40 -13.47 -8.11
CA LYS A 54 -22.70 -14.01 -8.48
C LYS A 54 -23.72 -12.89 -8.60
N THR A 55 -24.65 -13.08 -9.53
CA THR A 55 -25.90 -12.33 -9.53
C THR A 55 -26.79 -12.77 -8.36
N PRO A 56 -27.77 -11.96 -7.92
CA PRO A 56 -28.68 -12.36 -6.85
C PRO A 56 -29.48 -13.64 -7.13
N ASP A 57 -29.68 -14.01 -8.40
CA ASP A 57 -30.30 -15.28 -8.81
C ASP A 57 -29.30 -16.44 -8.96
N GLY A 58 -28.07 -16.27 -8.48
CA GLY A 58 -27.07 -17.34 -8.34
C GLY A 58 -26.27 -17.67 -9.61
N LYS A 59 -26.44 -16.91 -10.69
CA LYS A 59 -25.67 -17.07 -11.94
C LYS A 59 -24.30 -16.43 -11.82
N SER A 60 -23.34 -16.91 -12.63
CA SER A 60 -22.03 -16.24 -12.73
C SER A 60 -22.21 -14.82 -13.25
N GLY A 61 -21.62 -13.85 -12.56
CA GLY A 61 -21.91 -12.44 -12.77
C GLY A 61 -20.99 -11.76 -13.78
N THR A 62 -19.71 -12.13 -13.80
CA THR A 62 -18.68 -11.39 -14.51
C THR A 62 -17.73 -12.29 -15.29
N ALA A 63 -17.28 -11.81 -16.44
CA ALA A 63 -16.28 -12.44 -17.28
C ALA A 63 -15.23 -11.41 -17.74
N ILE A 64 -14.01 -11.85 -18.02
CA ILE A 64 -12.94 -10.97 -18.53
C ILE A 64 -13.39 -10.28 -19.82
N ALA A 65 -13.99 -11.04 -20.73
CA ALA A 65 -14.57 -10.50 -21.96
C ALA A 65 -16.10 -10.47 -21.84
N PRO A 66 -16.75 -9.31 -22.10
CA PRO A 66 -18.19 -9.24 -22.24
C PRO A 66 -18.64 -9.87 -23.57
N ASP A 67 -19.94 -9.74 -23.88
CA ASP A 67 -20.43 -10.06 -25.21
C ASP A 67 -19.74 -9.17 -26.26
N GLY A 68 -19.53 -9.68 -27.47
CA GLY A 68 -18.71 -9.00 -28.48
C GLY A 68 -19.22 -7.61 -28.86
N ALA A 69 -20.55 -7.41 -28.83
CA ALA A 69 -21.16 -6.11 -29.10
C ALA A 69 -20.92 -5.07 -27.98
N ASP A 70 -20.54 -5.53 -26.78
CA ASP A 70 -20.32 -4.69 -25.60
C ASP A 70 -18.83 -4.55 -25.27
N LYS A 71 -17.93 -4.99 -26.16
CA LYS A 71 -16.49 -4.80 -25.98
C LYS A 71 -16.17 -3.30 -26.05
N ASN A 72 -15.30 -2.83 -25.15
CA ASN A 72 -14.89 -1.41 -25.02
C ASN A 72 -16.03 -0.44 -24.66
N THR A 73 -17.19 -0.93 -24.21
CA THR A 73 -18.24 -0.09 -23.63
C THR A 73 -18.11 -0.03 -22.10
N GLU A 74 -19.04 0.64 -21.42
CA GLU A 74 -19.15 0.67 -19.96
C GLU A 74 -19.45 -0.70 -19.32
N ILE A 75 -19.86 -1.69 -20.11
CA ILE A 75 -20.08 -3.08 -19.65
C ILE A 75 -18.75 -3.86 -19.59
N ASP A 76 -17.73 -3.42 -20.32
CA ASP A 76 -16.43 -4.06 -20.39
C ASP A 76 -15.55 -3.73 -19.18
N ASN A 77 -15.79 -4.43 -18.06
CA ASN A 77 -15.05 -4.21 -16.81
C ASN A 77 -13.52 -4.28 -16.97
N ASP A 78 -13.01 -5.11 -17.89
CA ASP A 78 -11.57 -5.26 -18.13
C ASP A 78 -10.98 -3.98 -18.72
N THR A 79 -11.65 -3.38 -19.70
CA THR A 79 -11.24 -2.11 -20.30
C THR A 79 -11.43 -0.93 -19.34
N GLN A 80 -12.53 -0.89 -18.58
CA GLN A 80 -12.84 0.23 -17.69
C GLN A 80 -12.00 0.25 -16.41
N TYR A 81 -11.65 -0.93 -15.87
CA TYR A 81 -11.06 -1.03 -14.52
C TYR A 81 -9.76 -1.84 -14.45
N GLY A 82 -9.47 -2.63 -15.48
CA GLY A 82 -8.39 -3.62 -15.45
C GLY A 82 -8.78 -4.92 -14.74
N ARG A 83 -8.05 -6.00 -15.02
CA ARG A 83 -8.24 -7.31 -14.40
C ARG A 83 -7.35 -7.49 -13.18
N GLY A 84 -7.97 -7.44 -12.01
CA GLY A 84 -7.35 -7.71 -10.72
C GLY A 84 -7.36 -9.17 -10.28
N ILE A 85 -6.48 -9.51 -9.32
CA ILE A 85 -6.49 -10.75 -8.52
C ILE A 85 -6.44 -10.49 -7.00
N GLY A 86 -6.46 -9.23 -6.59
CA GLY A 86 -6.51 -8.75 -5.21
C GLY A 86 -5.46 -9.32 -4.28
N THR A 87 -4.20 -9.35 -4.71
CA THR A 87 -3.07 -9.82 -3.90
C THR A 87 -2.58 -8.74 -2.93
N LEU A 88 -2.77 -7.46 -3.25
CA LEU A 88 -2.30 -6.31 -2.48
C LEU A 88 -3.47 -5.39 -2.08
N ARG A 89 -4.45 -5.96 -1.36
CA ARG A 89 -5.60 -5.23 -0.81
C ARG A 89 -5.13 -4.17 0.22
N PRO A 90 -5.63 -2.92 0.18
CA PRO A 90 -5.37 -1.94 1.24
C PRO A 90 -6.05 -2.31 2.57
N THR A 91 -5.46 -1.88 3.69
CA THR A 91 -6.07 -2.02 5.03
C THR A 91 -7.35 -1.20 5.16
N ASN A 92 -8.19 -1.52 6.14
CA ASN A 92 -9.36 -0.70 6.48
C ASN A 92 -8.95 0.71 6.93
N TYR A 93 -7.80 0.85 7.57
CA TYR A 93 -7.25 2.18 7.88
C TYR A 93 -7.10 3.02 6.61
N TYR A 94 -6.53 2.45 5.55
CA TYR A 94 -6.35 3.17 4.29
C TYR A 94 -7.65 3.34 3.50
N GLN A 95 -8.60 2.42 3.58
CA GLN A 95 -9.87 2.52 2.85
C GLN A 95 -10.88 3.45 3.53
N TYR A 96 -10.85 3.53 4.85
CA TYR A 96 -11.94 4.14 5.62
C TYR A 96 -11.40 5.11 6.69
N ASP A 97 -10.54 4.65 7.59
CA ASP A 97 -10.27 5.39 8.83
C ASP A 97 -9.49 6.69 8.63
N ILE A 98 -8.65 6.79 7.59
CA ILE A 98 -7.89 8.02 7.27
C ILE A 98 -8.70 9.07 6.51
N TRP A 99 -9.90 8.76 6.05
CA TRP A 99 -10.73 9.67 5.26
C TRP A 99 -11.85 10.19 6.14
N THR A 100 -11.60 11.33 6.77
CA THR A 100 -12.57 11.96 7.67
C THR A 100 -13.33 13.07 6.94
N GLU A 101 -14.25 13.74 7.65
CA GLU A 101 -14.94 14.92 7.11
C GLU A 101 -13.97 16.00 6.59
N LYS A 102 -12.77 16.12 7.19
CA LYS A 102 -11.72 17.07 6.74
C LYS A 102 -11.16 16.73 5.36
N GLU A 103 -11.29 15.47 4.94
CA GLU A 103 -10.83 14.95 3.65
C GLU A 103 -11.96 14.82 2.63
N LYS A 104 -13.17 15.35 2.89
CA LYS A 104 -14.31 15.21 1.97
C LYS A 104 -14.05 15.77 0.56
N ASN A 105 -13.24 16.82 0.48
CA ASN A 105 -12.84 17.49 -0.76
C ASN A 105 -11.48 16.99 -1.27
N ASP A 106 -10.83 16.07 -0.56
CA ASP A 106 -9.55 15.52 -0.95
C ASP A 106 -9.71 14.67 -2.23
N LEU A 107 -9.09 15.13 -3.30
CA LEU A 107 -9.18 14.52 -4.62
C LEU A 107 -8.59 13.10 -4.65
N ARG A 108 -7.73 12.75 -3.68
CA ARG A 108 -7.09 11.43 -3.58
C ARG A 108 -7.93 10.43 -2.81
N GLY A 109 -9.03 10.85 -2.18
CA GLY A 109 -9.83 10.05 -1.26
C GLY A 109 -11.05 9.36 -1.89
N PRO A 110 -11.70 8.45 -1.15
CA PRO A 110 -12.84 7.68 -1.62
C PRO A 110 -14.13 8.49 -1.77
N PHE A 111 -14.20 9.69 -1.23
CA PHE A 111 -15.30 10.63 -1.47
C PHE A 111 -15.31 11.15 -2.92
N ASN A 112 -14.15 11.11 -3.60
CA ASN A 112 -14.04 11.36 -5.02
C ASN A 112 -14.17 10.04 -5.81
N HIS A 113 -15.37 9.80 -6.35
CA HIS A 113 -15.69 8.59 -7.13
C HIS A 113 -14.97 8.50 -8.48
N ASP A 114 -14.32 9.56 -8.95
CA ASP A 114 -13.44 9.48 -10.11
C ASP A 114 -12.09 8.87 -9.74
N SER A 115 -11.58 9.19 -8.55
CA SER A 115 -10.29 8.71 -8.07
C SER A 115 -10.36 7.30 -7.49
N TRP A 116 -11.42 6.99 -6.75
CA TRP A 116 -11.62 5.66 -6.16
C TRP A 116 -12.80 4.94 -6.79
N LYS A 117 -12.62 3.63 -6.96
CA LYS A 117 -13.67 2.74 -7.45
C LYS A 117 -13.95 1.66 -6.42
N ARG A 118 -15.17 1.13 -6.51
CA ARG A 118 -15.73 0.06 -5.69
C ARG A 118 -16.25 -1.03 -6.60
N MET A 119 -16.49 -2.20 -6.03
CA MET A 119 -17.02 -3.33 -6.79
C MET A 119 -18.41 -3.03 -7.36
N GLU A 120 -19.20 -2.24 -6.66
CA GLU A 120 -20.54 -1.83 -7.09
C GLU A 120 -20.50 -0.88 -8.31
N ASP A 121 -19.36 -0.31 -8.66
CA ASP A 121 -19.20 0.49 -9.89
C ASP A 121 -19.04 -0.40 -11.15
N LEU A 122 -18.67 -1.68 -10.98
CA LEU A 122 -18.57 -2.67 -12.07
C LEU A 122 -19.95 -3.15 -12.52
N ARG A 123 -19.99 -3.78 -13.69
CA ARG A 123 -21.21 -4.33 -14.31
C ARG A 123 -21.22 -5.86 -14.31
N TYR A 124 -22.40 -6.45 -14.18
CA TYR A 124 -22.58 -7.86 -14.52
C TYR A 124 -22.44 -8.04 -16.04
N ASN A 125 -21.29 -8.57 -16.47
CA ASN A 125 -20.89 -8.59 -17.88
C ASN A 125 -20.70 -10.01 -18.44
N ASP A 126 -21.04 -11.06 -17.70
CA ASP A 126 -20.94 -12.43 -18.20
C ASP A 126 -21.86 -12.65 -19.44
N PRO A 127 -21.31 -13.05 -20.61
CA PRO A 127 -22.10 -13.24 -21.83
C PRO A 127 -23.24 -14.26 -21.70
N GLY A 128 -23.14 -15.21 -20.77
CA GLY A 128 -24.18 -16.17 -20.46
C GLY A 128 -25.46 -15.53 -19.91
N LEU A 129 -25.33 -14.41 -19.19
CA LEU A 129 -26.47 -13.61 -18.72
C LEU A 129 -27.21 -12.96 -19.90
N LYS A 130 -26.48 -12.35 -20.85
CA LYS A 130 -27.07 -11.77 -22.07
C LYS A 130 -27.78 -12.81 -22.91
N LYS A 131 -27.13 -13.96 -23.15
CA LYS A 131 -27.69 -15.09 -23.92
C LYS A 131 -28.96 -15.66 -23.31
N SER A 132 -29.07 -15.65 -21.99
CA SER A 132 -30.26 -16.12 -21.26
C SER A 132 -31.29 -15.01 -21.00
N ASN A 133 -31.08 -13.81 -21.55
CA ASN A 133 -31.91 -12.63 -21.32
C ASN A 133 -32.13 -12.34 -19.82
N ASN A 134 -31.07 -12.51 -19.02
CA ASN A 134 -31.11 -12.32 -17.58
C ASN A 134 -31.18 -10.82 -17.24
N SER A 135 -32.07 -10.45 -16.32
CA SER A 135 -32.32 -9.05 -15.93
C SER A 135 -31.12 -8.34 -15.29
N TYR A 136 -30.13 -9.08 -14.81
CA TYR A 136 -28.94 -8.50 -14.20
C TYR A 136 -27.86 -8.11 -15.22
N TYR A 137 -27.92 -8.56 -16.48
CA TYR A 137 -26.90 -8.19 -17.46
C TYR A 137 -26.82 -6.66 -17.66
N GLY A 138 -25.61 -6.10 -17.60
CA GLY A 138 -25.38 -4.66 -17.69
C GLY A 138 -25.74 -3.85 -16.43
N GLN A 139 -26.30 -4.48 -15.40
CA GLN A 139 -26.57 -3.81 -14.12
C GLN A 139 -25.30 -3.70 -13.27
N ASN A 140 -25.26 -2.72 -12.37
CA ASN A 140 -24.20 -2.60 -11.37
C ASN A 140 -24.12 -3.87 -10.49
N LEU A 141 -22.91 -4.25 -10.07
CA LEU A 141 -22.75 -5.36 -9.14
C LEU A 141 -23.44 -5.05 -7.81
N ILE A 142 -24.08 -6.07 -7.25
CA ILE A 142 -24.71 -5.98 -5.93
C ILE A 142 -23.84 -6.74 -4.94
N ARG A 143 -23.48 -6.07 -3.84
CA ARG A 143 -22.70 -6.69 -2.77
C ARG A 143 -23.45 -7.89 -2.16
N PRO A 144 -22.84 -9.08 -2.12
CA PRO A 144 -23.44 -10.24 -1.45
C PRO A 144 -23.60 -9.98 0.05
N VAL A 145 -24.72 -10.41 0.61
CA VAL A 145 -24.99 -10.31 2.07
C VAL A 145 -24.19 -11.34 2.88
N ASP A 146 -23.83 -12.46 2.26
CA ASP A 146 -23.19 -13.64 2.84
C ASP A 146 -21.73 -13.81 2.39
N LEU A 147 -21.01 -12.71 2.23
CA LEU A 147 -19.64 -12.71 1.75
C LEU A 147 -18.68 -13.43 2.71
N SER A 148 -17.96 -14.44 2.22
CA SER A 148 -16.91 -15.11 2.99
C SER A 148 -15.77 -14.16 3.35
N VAL A 149 -15.03 -14.43 4.43
CA VAL A 149 -13.84 -13.64 4.78
C VAL A 149 -12.85 -13.62 3.62
N ALA A 150 -12.62 -14.76 2.97
CA ALA A 150 -11.71 -14.87 1.83
C ALA A 150 -12.13 -13.98 0.65
N ASP A 151 -13.42 -13.95 0.33
CA ASP A 151 -13.93 -13.10 -0.75
C ASP A 151 -13.97 -11.63 -0.34
N SER A 152 -14.18 -11.30 0.93
CA SER A 152 -14.03 -9.93 1.43
C SER A 152 -12.60 -9.42 1.27
N ILE A 153 -11.60 -10.31 1.34
CA ILE A 153 -10.18 -9.95 1.21
C ILE A 153 -9.77 -9.79 -0.24
N ARG A 154 -10.21 -10.68 -1.13
CA ARG A 154 -9.74 -10.68 -2.51
C ARG A 154 -10.70 -10.05 -3.52
N CYS A 155 -11.99 -10.08 -3.26
CA CYS A 155 -13.01 -9.78 -4.25
C CYS A 155 -13.81 -8.52 -3.92
N TRP A 156 -13.94 -8.12 -2.65
CA TRP A 156 -14.83 -7.02 -2.25
C TRP A 156 -14.15 -5.96 -1.37
N TYR A 157 -13.56 -4.97 -2.02
CA TYR A 157 -12.97 -3.80 -1.40
C TYR A 157 -12.86 -2.64 -2.41
N MET A 158 -12.62 -1.43 -1.93
CA MET A 158 -12.40 -0.24 -2.77
C MET A 158 -10.92 -0.02 -3.05
N TRP A 159 -10.60 0.61 -4.18
CA TRP A 159 -9.20 0.85 -4.57
C TRP A 159 -9.01 2.26 -5.16
N PRO A 160 -7.81 2.86 -4.98
CA PRO A 160 -7.44 4.14 -5.58
C PRO A 160 -7.14 3.95 -7.07
N HIS A 161 -8.20 3.93 -7.88
CA HIS A 161 -8.14 3.70 -9.32
C HIS A 161 -7.23 4.69 -10.05
N TYR A 162 -7.25 5.97 -9.66
CA TYR A 162 -6.38 7.02 -10.24
C TYR A 162 -4.88 6.69 -10.17
N LYS A 163 -4.46 5.87 -9.20
CA LYS A 163 -3.06 5.52 -8.96
C LYS A 163 -2.67 4.22 -9.65
N VAL A 164 -3.58 3.23 -9.65
CA VAL A 164 -3.26 1.85 -10.06
C VAL A 164 -3.65 1.55 -11.51
N PHE A 165 -4.52 2.35 -12.12
CA PHE A 165 -4.97 2.18 -13.49
C PHE A 165 -3.93 2.72 -14.47
N VAL A 166 -3.27 1.79 -15.18
CA VAL A 166 -2.25 2.06 -16.21
C VAL A 166 -2.63 1.32 -17.50
N PRO A 167 -3.36 1.95 -18.44
CA PRO A 167 -3.77 1.31 -19.69
C PRO A 167 -2.58 0.66 -20.44
N ASP A 168 -2.83 -0.49 -21.05
CA ASP A 168 -1.84 -1.15 -21.91
C ASP A 168 -2.32 -1.09 -23.37
N PRO A 169 -1.80 -0.16 -24.19
CA PRO A 169 -2.23 -0.03 -25.58
C PRO A 169 -1.83 -1.22 -26.46
N THR A 170 -0.98 -2.12 -25.95
CA THR A 170 -0.53 -3.32 -26.69
C THR A 170 -1.43 -4.53 -26.47
N LYS A 171 -2.43 -4.44 -25.58
CA LYS A 171 -3.38 -5.50 -25.27
C LYS A 171 -4.81 -5.13 -25.66
N THR A 172 -5.61 -6.15 -25.95
CA THR A 172 -7.05 -6.01 -26.26
C THR A 172 -7.95 -6.64 -25.19
N GLN A 173 -7.35 -7.39 -24.26
CA GLN A 173 -8.00 -8.04 -23.12
C GLN A 173 -6.95 -8.42 -22.06
N ASP A 174 -7.41 -8.80 -20.87
CA ASP A 174 -6.59 -9.15 -19.71
C ASP A 174 -5.66 -7.99 -19.33
N PHE A 175 -6.25 -6.81 -19.11
CA PHE A 175 -5.53 -5.58 -18.79
C PHE A 175 -5.01 -5.64 -17.36
N GLN A 176 -3.72 -5.92 -17.22
CA GLN A 176 -3.07 -6.15 -15.92
C GLN A 176 -2.24 -4.96 -15.42
N GLY A 177 -2.19 -3.91 -16.23
CA GLY A 177 -1.30 -2.76 -16.13
C GLY A 177 -0.30 -2.74 -17.29
N GLY A 178 -0.07 -1.55 -17.85
CA GLY A 178 0.81 -1.30 -18.98
C GLY A 178 2.17 -0.78 -18.57
N GLU A 179 2.87 -0.15 -19.50
CA GLU A 179 4.13 0.53 -19.22
C GLU A 179 3.87 1.99 -18.83
N THR A 180 4.48 2.43 -17.74
CA THR A 180 4.36 3.80 -17.24
C THR A 180 5.64 4.19 -16.53
N PRO A 181 6.07 5.47 -16.60
CA PRO A 181 6.99 5.98 -15.60
C PRO A 181 6.40 5.78 -14.20
N TRP A 182 7.25 5.52 -13.21
CA TRP A 182 6.84 5.42 -11.82
C TRP A 182 7.71 6.30 -10.95
N TYR A 183 7.11 7.09 -10.07
CA TYR A 183 7.86 7.96 -9.17
C TYR A 183 8.74 7.12 -8.25
N ILE A 184 10.03 7.43 -8.24
CA ILE A 184 10.96 7.02 -7.17
C ILE A 184 11.02 8.13 -6.14
N TYR A 185 11.17 9.38 -6.59
CA TYR A 185 11.15 10.57 -5.75
C TYR A 185 10.28 11.65 -6.37
N ARG A 186 9.52 12.36 -5.53
CA ARG A 186 8.74 13.52 -5.95
C ARG A 186 8.65 14.59 -4.87
N SER A 187 8.39 15.83 -5.26
CA SER A 187 8.45 16.99 -4.37
C SER A 187 7.49 16.88 -3.17
N ALA A 188 6.34 16.22 -3.32
CA ALA A 188 5.43 15.97 -2.20
C ALA A 188 6.08 15.18 -1.07
N GLU A 189 6.91 14.19 -1.38
CA GLU A 189 7.63 13.42 -0.36
C GLU A 189 8.63 14.32 0.40
N VAL A 190 9.24 15.29 -0.27
CA VAL A 190 10.14 16.26 0.37
C VAL A 190 9.40 17.09 1.41
N TYR A 191 8.21 17.60 1.09
CA TYR A 191 7.39 18.32 2.07
C TYR A 191 6.97 17.43 3.25
N LEU A 192 6.61 16.18 2.98
CA LEU A 192 6.23 15.21 4.03
C LEU A 192 7.42 14.83 4.92
N MET A 193 8.63 14.74 4.35
CA MET A 193 9.86 14.53 5.10
C MET A 193 10.22 15.75 5.95
N LEU A 194 10.05 16.97 5.41
CA LEU A 194 10.24 18.21 6.17
C LEU A 194 9.25 18.31 7.33
N ALA A 195 7.98 17.97 7.12
CA ALA A 195 6.98 17.91 8.18
C ALA A 195 7.44 16.99 9.32
N GLU A 196 7.92 15.79 8.97
CA GLU A 196 8.46 14.86 9.96
C GLU A 196 9.70 15.41 10.68
N CYS A 197 10.63 16.07 9.98
CA CYS A 197 11.76 16.74 10.60
C CYS A 197 11.32 17.79 11.64
N TYR A 198 10.27 18.56 11.34
CA TYR A 198 9.72 19.55 12.26
C TYR A 198 9.03 18.90 13.48
N TYR A 199 8.34 17.77 13.29
CA TYR A 199 7.80 16.96 14.38
C TYR A 199 8.92 16.54 15.38
N TRP A 200 10.06 16.07 14.86
CA TRP A 200 11.20 15.69 15.70
C TRP A 200 11.84 16.89 16.41
N LYS A 201 11.84 18.07 15.78
CA LYS A 201 12.29 19.33 16.37
C LYS A 201 11.32 19.91 17.41
N GLY A 202 10.09 19.41 17.49
CA GLY A 202 9.03 19.98 18.33
C GLY A 202 8.45 21.29 17.78
N ASP A 203 8.57 21.52 16.49
CA ASP A 203 8.10 22.73 15.80
C ASP A 203 6.80 22.45 15.05
N MET A 204 5.71 22.38 15.80
CA MET A 204 4.39 21.98 15.27
C MET A 204 3.84 22.96 14.23
N ALA A 205 4.23 24.24 14.31
CA ALA A 205 3.76 25.24 13.35
C ALA A 205 4.33 24.96 11.95
N ASN A 206 5.63 24.68 11.86
CA ASN A 206 6.26 24.34 10.60
C ASN A 206 5.91 22.92 10.13
N GLU A 207 5.67 21.97 11.06
CA GLU A 207 5.12 20.66 10.72
C GLU A 207 3.79 20.79 9.96
N ALA A 208 2.81 21.51 10.55
CA ALA A 208 1.51 21.73 9.93
C ALA A 208 1.65 22.48 8.59
N ALA A 209 2.52 23.49 8.52
CA ALA A 209 2.76 24.24 7.30
C ALA A 209 3.22 23.33 6.15
N MET A 210 4.14 22.39 6.41
CA MET A 210 4.63 21.47 5.38
C MET A 210 3.59 20.42 4.96
N LEU A 211 2.78 19.92 5.90
CA LEU A 211 1.64 19.04 5.57
C LEU A 211 0.61 19.77 4.71
N ASN A 212 0.34 21.04 5.03
CA ASN A 212 -0.67 21.83 4.34
C ASN A 212 -0.31 22.13 2.87
N VAL A 213 0.98 22.21 2.51
CA VAL A 213 1.39 22.29 1.09
C VAL A 213 0.81 21.15 0.27
N VAL A 214 0.90 19.92 0.79
CA VAL A 214 0.39 18.71 0.12
C VAL A 214 -1.15 18.69 0.15
N ARG A 215 -1.74 19.01 1.30
CA ARG A 215 -3.19 18.96 1.52
C ARG A 215 -3.94 19.96 0.66
N GLU A 216 -3.49 21.20 0.61
CA GLU A 216 -4.12 22.26 -0.20
C GLU A 216 -4.09 21.91 -1.69
N ARG A 217 -2.97 21.38 -2.19
CA ARG A 217 -2.84 20.90 -3.57
C ARG A 217 -3.77 19.72 -3.88
N ALA A 218 -4.06 18.88 -2.90
CA ALA A 218 -5.02 17.78 -3.02
C ALA A 218 -6.48 18.20 -2.79
N GLY A 219 -6.75 19.45 -2.39
CA GLY A 219 -8.10 19.94 -2.06
C GLY A 219 -8.61 19.55 -0.66
N ALA A 220 -7.75 18.97 0.19
CA ALA A 220 -8.09 18.64 1.57
C ALA A 220 -8.10 19.90 2.46
N GLU A 221 -8.90 19.88 3.54
CA GLU A 221 -8.90 21.00 4.49
C GLU A 221 -7.52 21.12 5.20
N PRO A 222 -6.95 22.32 5.33
CA PRO A 222 -5.70 22.52 6.05
C PRO A 222 -5.77 22.05 7.51
N LEU A 223 -4.68 21.45 7.99
CA LEU A 223 -4.50 21.14 9.39
C LEU A 223 -4.24 22.42 10.18
N ASN A 224 -4.99 22.58 11.26
CA ASN A 224 -4.87 23.70 12.20
C ASN A 224 -4.74 23.14 13.61
N GLY A 225 -3.95 23.82 14.46
CA GLY A 225 -3.78 23.43 15.87
C GLY A 225 -2.76 22.32 16.08
N THR A 226 -3.09 21.37 16.95
CA THR A 226 -2.19 20.27 17.33
C THR A 226 -2.06 19.27 16.19
N VAL A 227 -0.85 19.15 15.64
CA VAL A 227 -0.42 18.10 14.71
C VAL A 227 0.66 17.25 15.37
N GLY A 228 0.83 16.02 14.88
CA GLY A 228 1.93 15.15 15.31
C GLY A 228 2.21 14.00 14.35
N ILE A 229 2.91 12.98 14.84
CA ILE A 229 3.37 11.87 14.00
C ILE A 229 2.24 11.16 13.27
N ALA A 230 1.05 11.12 13.87
CA ALA A 230 -0.11 10.48 13.28
C ALA A 230 -0.61 11.23 12.04
N ASP A 231 -0.56 12.56 12.06
CA ASP A 231 -0.92 13.40 10.92
C ASP A 231 0.10 13.25 9.79
N VAL A 232 1.39 13.26 10.12
CA VAL A 232 2.46 12.98 9.15
C VAL A 232 2.27 11.61 8.51
N LEU A 233 2.07 10.57 9.31
CA LEU A 233 1.91 9.20 8.83
C LEU A 233 0.60 9.00 8.05
N ALA A 234 -0.47 9.71 8.37
CA ALA A 234 -1.72 9.69 7.62
C ALA A 234 -1.54 10.37 6.26
N GLU A 235 -0.92 11.56 6.23
CA GLU A 235 -0.71 12.30 4.99
C GLU A 235 0.24 11.58 4.04
N ARG A 236 1.32 10.98 4.57
CA ARG A 236 2.20 10.08 3.81
C ARG A 236 1.45 8.90 3.20
N ALA A 237 0.53 8.29 3.95
CA ALA A 237 -0.26 7.18 3.43
C ALA A 237 -1.15 7.62 2.26
N ARG A 238 -1.89 8.73 2.41
CA ARG A 238 -2.79 9.28 1.36
C ARG A 238 -2.04 9.63 0.08
N GLU A 239 -0.86 10.25 0.23
CA GLU A 239 -0.09 10.83 -0.87
C GLU A 239 0.78 9.78 -1.60
N LEU A 240 1.47 8.92 -0.86
CA LEU A 240 2.54 8.06 -1.37
C LEU A 240 2.12 6.58 -1.51
N TYR A 241 0.83 6.31 -1.72
CA TYR A 241 0.35 4.95 -1.95
C TYR A 241 1.06 4.30 -3.16
N TYR A 242 1.67 3.11 -2.96
CA TYR A 242 2.52 2.41 -3.93
C TYR A 242 3.82 3.13 -4.34
N GLU A 243 4.15 4.24 -3.69
CA GLU A 243 5.38 5.02 -3.93
C GLU A 243 6.30 5.02 -2.70
N GLU A 244 5.75 4.87 -1.50
CA GLU A 244 6.51 4.76 -0.25
C GLU A 244 6.74 3.30 0.15
N ASN A 245 7.98 2.98 0.50
CA ASN A 245 8.33 1.74 1.21
C ASN A 245 7.88 1.82 2.67
N ARG A 246 6.57 1.70 2.92
CA ARG A 246 5.94 1.96 4.23
C ARG A 246 6.59 1.21 5.39
N HIS A 247 7.02 -0.02 5.16
CA HIS A 247 7.76 -0.81 6.15
C HIS A 247 9.04 -0.10 6.58
N VAL A 248 9.88 0.28 5.61
CA VAL A 248 11.17 0.93 5.85
C VAL A 248 10.98 2.24 6.61
N GLU A 249 9.97 3.04 6.25
CA GLU A 249 9.67 4.30 6.95
C GLU A 249 9.27 4.09 8.41
N LEU A 250 8.36 3.15 8.68
CA LEU A 250 7.95 2.85 10.06
C LEU A 250 9.10 2.26 10.89
N VAL A 251 9.98 1.47 10.28
CA VAL A 251 11.20 0.96 10.94
C VAL A 251 12.14 2.12 11.26
N ARG A 252 12.42 3.02 10.31
CA ARG A 252 13.24 4.21 10.54
C ARG A 252 12.71 5.07 11.69
N ILE A 253 11.40 5.34 11.70
CA ILE A 253 10.72 6.08 12.77
C ILE A 253 10.84 5.35 14.10
N SER A 254 10.76 4.01 14.12
CA SER A 254 10.97 3.21 15.34
C SER A 254 12.35 3.40 15.93
N TYR A 255 13.39 3.40 15.08
CA TYR A 255 14.75 3.70 15.53
C TYR A 255 14.90 5.14 16.02
N LEU A 256 14.23 6.12 15.39
CA LEU A 256 14.28 7.50 15.85
C LEU A 256 13.62 7.67 17.22
N TYR A 257 12.44 7.09 17.45
CA TYR A 257 11.83 7.06 18.78
C TYR A 257 12.75 6.40 19.81
N ALA A 258 13.30 5.23 19.48
CA ALA A 258 14.19 4.49 20.38
C ALA A 258 15.50 5.24 20.70
N LYS A 259 16.05 5.98 19.73
CA LYS A 259 17.28 6.79 19.91
C LYS A 259 17.03 8.06 20.71
N THR A 260 15.91 8.73 20.46
CA THR A 260 15.62 10.04 21.07
C THR A 260 14.96 9.92 22.43
N GLY A 261 14.32 8.79 22.74
CA GLY A 261 13.51 8.63 23.95
C GLY A 261 12.26 9.51 23.98
N LYS A 262 11.88 10.11 22.84
CA LYS A 262 10.67 10.95 22.73
C LYS A 262 9.44 10.08 23.01
N ALA A 263 8.55 10.56 23.88
CA ALA A 263 7.25 9.93 24.11
C ALA A 263 6.36 10.09 22.86
N CYS A 264 5.77 8.99 22.40
CA CYS A 264 4.87 8.98 21.25
C CYS A 264 3.44 9.35 21.67
N GLU A 265 3.02 10.57 21.34
CA GLU A 265 1.69 11.11 21.63
C GLU A 265 0.56 10.32 20.98
N ALA A 266 0.82 9.73 19.81
CA ALA A 266 -0.16 8.93 19.07
C ALA A 266 -0.39 7.53 19.67
N LEU A 267 0.44 7.11 20.62
CA LEU A 267 0.42 5.78 21.23
C LEU A 267 0.54 5.89 22.76
N ASP A 268 -0.28 6.75 23.37
CA ASP A 268 -0.42 6.90 24.83
C ASP A 268 0.89 7.29 25.56
N GLY A 269 1.75 8.06 24.91
CA GLY A 269 3.01 8.53 25.48
C GLY A 269 4.09 7.45 25.59
N ARG A 270 3.98 6.35 24.85
CA ARG A 270 4.98 5.27 24.85
C ARG A 270 6.39 5.79 24.53
N VAL A 271 7.36 5.30 25.30
CA VAL A 271 8.79 5.55 25.09
C VAL A 271 9.46 4.23 24.73
N TYR A 272 10.17 4.23 23.61
CA TYR A 272 10.87 3.05 23.10
C TYR A 272 12.36 3.12 23.41
N LYS A 273 13.05 2.00 23.33
CA LYS A 273 14.50 1.89 23.58
C LYS A 273 15.16 1.07 22.48
N LEU A 274 16.45 1.34 22.25
CA LEU A 274 17.26 0.54 21.33
C LEU A 274 17.50 -0.87 21.87
N ASP A 275 17.68 -0.97 23.19
CA ASP A 275 17.82 -2.24 23.89
C ASP A 275 16.55 -3.06 23.67
N ASN A 276 16.70 -4.26 23.11
CA ASN A 276 15.60 -5.17 22.77
C ASN A 276 14.56 -4.59 21.80
N ILE A 277 14.95 -3.74 20.85
CA ILE A 277 14.03 -3.19 19.83
C ILE A 277 13.31 -4.30 19.01
N SER A 278 13.93 -5.48 18.88
CA SER A 278 13.36 -6.66 18.23
C SER A 278 12.73 -7.67 19.21
N GLY A 279 12.55 -7.29 20.48
CA GLY A 279 12.06 -8.17 21.54
C GLY A 279 13.18 -8.86 22.35
N PRO A 280 12.81 -9.70 23.33
CA PRO A 280 13.71 -10.21 24.39
C PRO A 280 14.78 -11.25 23.95
N GLY A 281 15.03 -11.45 22.66
CA GLY A 281 16.01 -12.46 22.21
C GLY A 281 15.49 -13.90 22.18
N GLY A 282 16.30 -14.83 21.64
CA GLY A 282 16.10 -16.28 21.69
C GLY A 282 15.21 -16.91 20.60
N ILE A 283 15.29 -18.24 20.45
CA ILE A 283 14.50 -19.03 19.48
C ILE A 283 13.02 -18.99 19.88
N GLY A 284 12.14 -18.68 18.93
CA GLY A 284 10.70 -18.89 19.08
C GLY A 284 9.94 -17.81 19.86
N THR A 285 10.57 -16.67 20.17
CA THR A 285 9.90 -15.50 20.76
C THR A 285 8.96 -14.84 19.76
N ASN A 286 7.75 -15.41 19.64
CA ASN A 286 6.56 -14.74 19.13
C ASN A 286 6.05 -13.71 20.14
N CYS A 287 6.95 -12.81 20.58
CA CYS A 287 6.59 -11.71 21.46
C CYS A 287 5.65 -10.78 20.70
N LYS A 288 4.54 -10.45 21.36
CA LYS A 288 3.47 -9.56 20.86
C LYS A 288 3.22 -8.43 21.86
N ASP A 289 4.21 -8.17 22.72
CA ASP A 289 4.09 -7.19 23.77
C ASP A 289 4.14 -5.80 23.14
N THR A 290 3.15 -4.98 23.47
CA THR A 290 3.14 -3.60 23.03
C THR A 290 4.22 -2.79 23.77
N GLY A 291 4.73 -1.73 23.15
CA GLY A 291 5.78 -0.88 23.75
C GLY A 291 7.20 -1.36 23.48
N VAL A 292 7.40 -2.45 22.72
CA VAL A 292 8.74 -2.92 22.34
C VAL A 292 9.33 -2.05 21.23
N ASN A 293 8.59 -1.83 20.15
CA ASN A 293 8.96 -0.89 19.09
C ASN A 293 7.73 -0.23 18.46
N PHE A 294 7.94 0.96 17.90
CA PHE A 294 6.88 1.77 17.30
C PHE A 294 6.21 1.06 16.11
N TYR A 295 6.98 0.39 15.24
CA TYR A 295 6.45 -0.31 14.07
C TYR A 295 5.40 -1.35 14.45
N PHE A 296 5.70 -2.20 15.42
CA PHE A 296 4.77 -3.22 15.90
C PHE A 296 3.52 -2.60 16.52
N ASP A 297 3.67 -1.59 17.39
CA ASP A 297 2.53 -0.91 18.01
C ASP A 297 1.65 -0.21 16.96
N TRP A 298 2.26 0.55 16.05
CA TRP A 298 1.57 1.28 14.99
C TRP A 298 0.79 0.33 14.08
N VAL A 299 1.42 -0.75 13.61
CA VAL A 299 0.76 -1.76 12.77
C VAL A 299 -0.33 -2.50 13.54
N SER A 300 -0.11 -2.81 14.82
CA SER A 300 -1.12 -3.46 15.67
C SER A 300 -2.34 -2.56 15.92
N VAL A 301 -2.18 -1.24 15.90
CA VAL A 301 -3.31 -0.32 16.02
C VAL A 301 -4.01 -0.11 14.67
N LYS A 302 -3.25 0.10 13.59
CA LYS A 302 -3.80 0.57 12.30
C LYS A 302 -4.08 -0.52 11.27
N ASN A 303 -3.52 -1.73 11.41
CA ASN A 303 -3.68 -2.78 10.41
C ASN A 303 -4.70 -3.84 10.85
N ASN A 304 -5.88 -3.78 10.23
CA ASN A 304 -6.99 -4.69 10.52
C ASN A 304 -6.69 -6.17 10.26
N PHE A 305 -5.71 -6.50 9.41
CA PHE A 305 -5.38 -7.90 9.13
C PHE A 305 -4.68 -8.53 10.32
N PHE A 306 -3.67 -7.84 10.87
CA PHE A 306 -2.87 -8.34 11.99
C PHE A 306 -3.61 -8.21 13.32
N ASN A 307 -4.29 -7.10 13.56
CA ASN A 307 -4.89 -6.84 14.88
C ASN A 307 -6.19 -7.62 15.15
N LYS A 308 -6.89 -8.07 14.11
CA LYS A 308 -8.06 -8.94 14.20
C LYS A 308 -7.72 -10.42 13.99
N GLY A 309 -6.45 -10.76 13.74
CA GLY A 309 -6.03 -12.14 13.45
C GLY A 309 -6.85 -12.75 12.30
N VAL A 310 -6.98 -12.01 11.20
CA VAL A 310 -7.84 -12.40 10.08
C VAL A 310 -7.40 -13.76 9.54
N LYS A 311 -8.35 -14.68 9.35
CA LYS A 311 -8.10 -16.04 8.84
C LYS A 311 -8.56 -16.17 7.40
N ILE A 312 -7.73 -16.80 6.59
CA ILE A 312 -8.03 -17.23 5.22
C ILE A 312 -7.81 -18.75 5.13
N PRO A 313 -8.31 -19.42 4.07
CA PRO A 313 -8.18 -20.88 3.95
C PRO A 313 -6.75 -21.41 4.12
N ASN A 314 -5.75 -20.61 3.76
CA ASN A 314 -4.34 -21.02 3.74
C ASN A 314 -3.50 -20.38 4.85
N GLY A 315 -4.11 -19.72 5.84
CA GLY A 315 -3.34 -19.12 6.94
C GLY A 315 -4.06 -18.05 7.74
N GLU A 316 -3.33 -17.46 8.69
CA GLU A 316 -3.79 -16.37 9.55
C GLU A 316 -2.78 -15.23 9.47
N TYR A 317 -3.27 -14.00 9.34
CA TYR A 317 -2.42 -12.82 9.38
C TYR A 317 -1.91 -12.61 10.80
N ARG A 318 -0.60 -12.80 11.00
CA ARG A 318 0.07 -12.69 12.30
C ARG A 318 1.31 -11.83 12.20
N MET A 319 1.62 -11.16 13.30
CA MET A 319 2.80 -10.34 13.45
C MET A 319 3.37 -10.49 14.87
N SER A 320 4.69 -10.34 14.98
CA SER A 320 5.46 -10.35 16.23
C SER A 320 6.42 -9.17 16.20
N VAL A 321 6.91 -8.75 17.37
CA VAL A 321 7.77 -7.56 17.51
C VAL A 321 9.07 -7.64 16.71
N HIS A 322 9.61 -8.85 16.53
CA HIS A 322 10.86 -9.08 15.79
C HIS A 322 10.74 -8.86 14.28
N HIS A 323 9.52 -8.81 13.73
CA HIS A 323 9.28 -8.53 12.31
C HIS A 323 9.62 -7.09 11.89
N ILE A 324 10.12 -6.25 12.81
CA ILE A 324 10.72 -4.95 12.50
C ILE A 324 11.96 -5.09 11.59
N LEU A 325 12.69 -6.21 11.68
CA LEU A 325 13.83 -6.52 10.81
C LEU A 325 13.55 -7.82 10.04
N TRP A 326 14.07 -7.94 8.82
CA TRP A 326 13.96 -9.17 8.03
C TRP A 326 15.04 -10.18 8.41
N PRO A 327 14.82 -11.49 8.23
CA PRO A 327 15.88 -12.47 8.44
C PRO A 327 17.03 -12.23 7.46
N ILE A 328 18.25 -12.42 7.94
CA ILE A 328 19.42 -12.57 7.07
C ILE A 328 19.25 -13.91 6.31
N PRO A 329 19.40 -13.94 4.98
CA PRO A 329 19.28 -15.18 4.22
C PRO A 329 20.27 -16.24 4.73
N GLU A 330 19.77 -17.46 4.93
CA GLU A 330 20.58 -18.58 5.45
C GLU A 330 21.82 -18.85 4.59
N THR A 331 21.72 -18.66 3.28
CA THR A 331 22.84 -18.82 2.36
C THR A 331 23.93 -17.77 2.59
N ALA A 332 23.58 -16.54 3.01
CA ALA A 332 24.56 -15.52 3.35
C ALA A 332 25.33 -15.91 4.62
N ILE A 333 24.65 -16.49 5.62
CA ILE A 333 25.28 -16.95 6.87
C ILE A 333 26.18 -18.15 6.61
N THR A 334 25.65 -19.19 5.97
CA THR A 334 26.35 -20.49 5.79
C THR A 334 27.50 -20.43 4.78
N SER A 335 27.44 -19.53 3.80
CA SER A 335 28.55 -19.34 2.83
C SER A 335 29.72 -18.53 3.39
N ASN A 336 29.55 -17.84 4.52
CA ASN A 336 30.63 -17.08 5.15
C ASN A 336 31.55 -17.99 5.99
N THR A 337 32.28 -18.90 5.34
CA THR A 337 33.08 -19.95 6.02
C THR A 337 34.26 -19.42 6.85
N GLY A 338 34.60 -18.13 6.73
CA GLY A 338 35.70 -17.48 7.45
C GLY A 338 35.26 -16.55 8.59
N GLY A 339 33.97 -16.40 8.84
CA GLY A 339 33.45 -15.51 9.88
C GLY A 339 32.05 -15.88 10.33
N VAL A 340 31.48 -15.06 11.21
CA VAL A 340 30.08 -15.23 11.65
C VAL A 340 29.30 -14.00 11.20
N ILE A 341 28.25 -14.23 10.40
CA ILE A 341 27.22 -13.21 10.16
C ILE A 341 26.13 -13.45 11.19
N ASN A 342 25.91 -12.47 12.07
CA ASN A 342 24.84 -12.54 13.04
C ASN A 342 23.47 -12.48 12.34
N GLN A 343 22.55 -13.31 12.82
CA GLN A 343 21.14 -13.29 12.44
C GLN A 343 20.40 -12.19 13.21
N ASN A 344 19.33 -11.64 12.62
CA ASN A 344 18.43 -10.75 13.34
C ASN A 344 17.68 -11.49 14.45
N ILE A 345 17.54 -10.84 15.61
CA ILE A 345 16.83 -11.40 16.76
C ILE A 345 15.40 -11.81 16.37
N GLY A 346 14.99 -13.01 16.82
CA GLY A 346 13.66 -13.58 16.56
C GLY A 346 13.63 -14.63 15.43
N TYR A 347 14.69 -14.73 14.64
CA TYR A 347 14.82 -15.71 13.57
C TYR A 347 15.74 -16.89 13.96
N PRO A 348 15.54 -18.09 13.37
CA PRO A 348 16.44 -19.22 13.58
C PRO A 348 17.89 -18.85 13.26
N GLY A 349 18.82 -19.23 14.14
CA GLY A 349 20.24 -18.90 14.03
C GLY A 349 20.67 -17.70 14.91
N ALA A 350 19.74 -16.90 15.43
CA ALA A 350 20.04 -15.78 16.33
C ALA A 350 20.67 -16.23 17.67
N GLU A 351 20.42 -17.47 18.09
CA GLU A 351 21.07 -18.12 19.23
C GLU A 351 22.58 -18.32 19.05
N ASN A 352 23.06 -18.31 17.81
CA ASN A 352 24.46 -18.48 17.46
C ASN A 352 25.18 -17.13 17.26
N ASN A 353 24.48 -16.01 17.52
CA ASN A 353 25.07 -14.69 17.39
C ASN A 353 26.24 -14.51 18.34
N LEU A 354 27.33 -13.95 17.83
CA LEU A 354 28.50 -13.58 18.61
C LEU A 354 28.47 -12.08 18.94
N GLU A 355 29.21 -11.67 19.97
CA GLU A 355 29.45 -10.26 20.22
C GLU A 355 30.08 -9.61 18.98
N PRO A 356 29.48 -8.56 18.39
CA PRO A 356 30.03 -7.91 17.21
C PRO A 356 31.43 -7.37 17.50
N LEU A 357 32.36 -7.58 16.56
CA LEU A 357 33.68 -6.99 16.63
C LEU A 357 33.55 -5.46 16.64
N LYS A 358 34.16 -4.81 17.64
CA LYS A 358 34.30 -3.36 17.65
C LYS A 358 35.33 -2.98 16.60
N VAL A 359 34.88 -2.39 15.51
CA VAL A 359 35.76 -1.76 14.53
C VAL A 359 35.79 -0.28 14.88
N GLU A 360 36.97 0.26 15.16
CA GLU A 360 37.12 1.71 15.30
C GLU A 360 36.61 2.37 14.01
N PRO A 361 35.86 3.48 14.09
CA PRO A 361 35.43 4.19 12.89
C PRO A 361 36.67 4.50 12.05
N ILE A 362 36.71 3.99 10.82
CA ILE A 362 37.65 4.50 9.84
C ILE A 362 37.22 5.96 9.63
N ASP A 363 38.18 6.86 9.78
CA ASP A 363 37.99 8.29 9.53
C ASP A 363 37.14 8.47 8.26
N PRO A 364 35.99 9.18 8.32
CA PRO A 364 35.14 9.38 7.15
C PRO A 364 35.83 10.10 5.98
N ASP A 365 37.05 10.62 6.20
CA ASP A 365 37.92 11.20 5.17
C ASP A 365 38.85 10.18 4.46
N ILE A 366 38.66 8.86 4.62
CA ILE A 366 39.35 7.79 3.85
C ILE A 366 38.44 7.12 2.81
#